data_AF-A0A9X0DBA9-F1
#
_entry.id   AF-A0A9X0DBA9-F1
#
_cell.length_a   1.000
_cell.length_b   1.000
_cell.length_c   1.000
_cell.angle_alpha   90.00
_cell.angle_beta   90.00
_cell.angle_gamma   90.00
#
_symmetry.space_group_name_H-M   'P 1'
#
loop_
_entity.id
_entity.type
_entity.pdbx_description
1 polymer ?
#
loop_
_entity_poly.entity_id
_entity_poly.type
_entity_poly.pdbx_seq_one_letter_code
_entity_poly.pdbx_strand_id
1 'polypeptide(L)'
;MEWWNDLWLNEGFASFIENVGVNHIHPEWKMIDQSLLDENQWAMKEDQLRNSHPIMAEVKDPAQINSLFDSISYDKGAAIIRMLEDVLGRDVFFKGLTRYLKKYSFSNAETNDLWQCLTEEIRDRQSKGGGLDVKEMMTTWTSQMGFPVINVTRDQYEPTIVSYRTETFSCSLWNTISFR
;
A
#
# COMPACT_ATOMS: atom_id res chain seq x y z
N MET A 1 15.93 4.67 -2.07
CA MET A 1 15.97 3.51 -2.98
C MET A 1 17.42 3.14 -3.30
N GLU A 2 17.72 1.85 -3.38
CA GLU A 2 19.03 1.32 -3.82
C GLU A 2 19.11 1.24 -5.36
N TRP A 3 18.00 0.86 -6.00
CA TRP A 3 17.87 0.81 -7.46
C TRP A 3 16.44 1.16 -7.91
N TRP A 4 16.22 1.27 -9.22
CA TRP A 4 14.97 1.76 -9.82
C TRP A 4 13.77 0.82 -9.67
N ASN A 5 13.98 -0.44 -9.31
CA ASN A 5 12.92 -1.37 -8.92
C ASN A 5 12.15 -0.91 -7.67
N ASP A 6 12.73 -0.01 -6.88
CA ASP A 6 12.14 0.59 -5.69
C ASP A 6 11.72 2.05 -5.92
N LEU A 7 11.56 2.50 -7.17
CA LEU A 7 11.12 3.88 -7.49
C LEU A 7 9.85 4.28 -6.72
N TRP A 8 8.90 3.36 -6.61
CA TRP A 8 7.63 3.56 -5.90
C TRP A 8 7.82 3.93 -4.42
N LEU A 9 8.93 3.54 -3.76
CA LEU A 9 9.21 3.94 -2.37
C LEU A 9 9.39 5.45 -2.25
N ASN A 10 9.86 6.10 -3.29
CA ASN A 10 9.94 7.55 -3.32
C ASN A 10 8.57 8.11 -3.72
N GLU A 11 8.06 7.71 -4.88
CA GLU A 11 6.91 8.38 -5.51
C GLU A 11 5.58 8.08 -4.82
N GLY A 12 5.32 6.83 -4.45
CA GLY A 12 4.11 6.45 -3.71
C GLY A 12 4.06 7.08 -2.32
N PHE A 13 5.21 7.17 -1.63
CA PHE A 13 5.28 7.87 -0.34
C PHE A 13 5.13 9.38 -0.48
N ALA A 14 5.74 9.99 -1.50
CA ALA A 14 5.56 11.41 -1.77
C ALA A 14 4.08 11.74 -2.00
N SER A 15 3.42 10.97 -2.88
CA SER A 15 1.99 11.09 -3.20
C SER A 15 1.07 10.86 -1.99
N PHE A 16 1.41 9.93 -1.10
CA PHE A 16 0.69 9.77 0.16
C PHE A 16 0.91 10.95 1.13
N ILE A 17 2.17 11.35 1.34
CA ILE A 17 2.54 12.35 2.33
C ILE A 17 2.11 13.77 1.91
N GLU A 18 2.03 14.09 0.62
CA GLU A 18 1.51 15.39 0.17
C GLU A 18 0.08 15.60 0.65
N ASN A 19 -0.79 14.58 0.53
CA ASN A 19 -2.17 14.66 1.00
C ASN A 19 -2.23 14.75 2.53
N VAL A 20 -1.42 13.97 3.24
CA VAL A 20 -1.33 14.06 4.71
C VAL A 20 -0.89 15.45 5.16
N GLY A 21 0.13 16.01 4.52
CA GLY A 21 0.69 17.31 4.83
C GLY A 21 -0.29 18.44 4.57
N VAL A 22 -0.89 18.48 3.38
CA VAL A 22 -1.89 19.51 3.04
C VAL A 22 -3.12 19.37 3.92
N ASN A 23 -3.62 18.15 4.18
CA ASN A 23 -4.75 17.94 5.07
C ASN A 23 -4.47 18.34 6.53
N HIS A 24 -3.21 18.27 6.97
CA HIS A 24 -2.81 18.72 8.29
C HIS A 24 -2.86 20.25 8.42
N ILE A 25 -2.44 20.97 7.38
CA ILE A 25 -2.41 22.43 7.35
C ILE A 25 -3.79 23.04 7.02
N HIS A 26 -4.51 22.41 6.08
CA HIS A 26 -5.81 22.81 5.54
C HIS A 26 -6.84 21.67 5.68
N PRO A 27 -7.26 21.32 6.90
CA PRO A 27 -8.21 20.22 7.14
C PRO A 27 -9.57 20.45 6.47
N GLU A 28 -9.95 21.69 6.21
CA GLU A 28 -11.18 22.06 5.51
C GLU A 28 -11.19 21.64 4.03
N TRP A 29 -10.02 21.40 3.42
CA TRP A 29 -9.92 20.89 2.05
C TRP A 29 -10.17 19.39 1.98
N LYS A 30 -10.01 18.65 3.07
CA LYS A 30 -10.24 17.20 3.11
C LYS A 30 -9.44 16.43 2.06
N MET A 31 -8.16 16.75 1.89
CA MET A 31 -7.31 16.13 0.85
C MET A 31 -7.25 14.60 0.95
N ILE A 32 -7.28 14.04 2.16
CA ILE A 32 -7.32 12.58 2.37
C ILE A 32 -8.62 11.95 1.83
N ASP A 33 -9.74 12.68 1.87
CA ASP A 33 -11.01 12.22 1.30
C ASP A 33 -10.97 12.34 -0.22
N GLN A 34 -10.40 13.43 -0.74
CA GLN A 34 -10.25 13.66 -2.19
C GLN A 34 -9.34 12.62 -2.86
N SER A 35 -8.26 12.17 -2.20
CA SER A 35 -7.36 11.15 -2.75
C SER A 35 -8.04 9.80 -3.03
N LEU A 36 -9.21 9.54 -2.43
CA LEU A 36 -10.01 8.37 -2.81
C LEU A 36 -10.47 8.44 -4.27
N LEU A 37 -10.83 9.62 -4.76
CA LEU A 37 -11.28 9.84 -6.12
C LEU A 37 -10.11 10.05 -7.06
N ASP A 38 -9.16 10.90 -6.66
CA ASP A 38 -8.11 11.39 -7.55
C ASP A 38 -6.98 10.37 -7.74
N GLU A 39 -6.67 9.58 -6.72
CA GLU A 39 -5.60 8.59 -6.77
C GLU A 39 -6.16 7.18 -6.79
N ASN A 40 -6.96 6.79 -5.79
CA ASN A 40 -7.33 5.38 -5.64
C ASN A 40 -8.22 4.87 -6.78
N GLN A 41 -9.28 5.60 -7.16
CA GLN A 41 -10.11 5.21 -8.31
C GLN A 41 -9.33 5.27 -9.63
N TRP A 42 -8.41 6.22 -9.77
CA TRP A 42 -7.57 6.33 -10.96
C TRP A 42 -6.59 5.16 -11.07
N ALA A 43 -5.90 4.81 -9.97
CA ALA A 43 -5.05 3.64 -9.85
C ALA A 43 -5.80 2.36 -10.23
N MET A 44 -7.02 2.16 -9.71
CA MET A 44 -7.85 1.00 -10.07
C MET A 44 -8.20 0.98 -11.56
N LYS A 45 -8.45 2.15 -12.17
CA LYS A 45 -8.79 2.25 -13.59
C LYS A 45 -7.63 1.83 -14.49
N GLU A 46 -6.40 2.19 -14.12
CA GLU A 46 -5.20 1.83 -14.88
C GLU A 46 -4.76 0.38 -14.57
N ASP A 47 -4.87 -0.05 -13.32
CA ASP A 47 -4.39 -1.36 -12.86
C ASP A 47 -5.28 -2.55 -13.26
N GLN A 48 -6.52 -2.29 -13.70
CA GLN A 48 -7.38 -3.32 -14.33
C GLN A 48 -6.97 -3.64 -15.77
N LEU A 49 -6.12 -2.83 -16.40
CA LEU A 49 -5.75 -3.01 -17.80
C LEU A 49 -4.72 -4.14 -17.95
N ARG A 50 -4.78 -4.84 -19.10
CA ARG A 50 -3.88 -5.98 -19.39
C ARG A 50 -2.40 -5.59 -19.50
N ASN A 51 -2.12 -4.31 -19.71
CA ASN A 51 -0.78 -3.73 -19.82
C ASN A 51 -0.33 -3.03 -18.53
N SER A 52 -1.02 -3.24 -17.40
CA SER A 52 -0.52 -2.85 -16.07
C SER A 52 0.75 -3.64 -15.70
N HIS A 53 1.31 -3.35 -14.52
CA HIS A 53 2.43 -4.07 -13.94
C HIS A 53 2.34 -4.13 -12.40
N PRO A 54 3.09 -5.02 -11.72
CA PRO A 54 3.28 -4.94 -10.28
C PRO A 54 3.98 -3.65 -9.86
N ILE A 55 3.71 -3.13 -8.68
CA ILE A 55 4.37 -1.92 -8.14
C ILE A 55 5.90 -2.10 -8.15
N MET A 56 6.38 -3.27 -7.70
CA MET A 56 7.78 -3.65 -7.85
C MET A 56 8.02 -4.26 -9.23
N ALA A 57 8.49 -3.44 -10.15
CA ALA A 57 8.87 -3.87 -11.49
C ALA A 57 10.39 -4.09 -11.60
N GLU A 58 10.82 -5.13 -12.31
CA GLU A 58 12.23 -5.41 -12.55
C GLU A 58 12.79 -4.42 -13.60
N VAL A 59 13.81 -3.65 -13.23
CA VAL A 59 14.51 -2.71 -14.14
C VAL A 59 15.90 -3.23 -14.47
N LYS A 60 16.08 -3.70 -15.70
CA LYS A 60 17.38 -4.20 -16.20
C LYS A 60 18.16 -3.13 -16.97
N ASP A 61 17.44 -2.26 -17.66
CA ASP A 61 18.01 -1.20 -18.48
C ASP A 61 17.46 0.17 -18.02
N PRO A 62 18.32 1.17 -17.75
CA PRO A 62 17.89 2.53 -17.45
C PRO A 62 16.90 3.14 -18.46
N ALA A 63 16.90 2.70 -19.72
CA ALA A 63 15.92 3.14 -20.72
C ALA A 63 14.47 2.79 -20.32
N GLN A 64 14.27 1.77 -19.47
CA GLN A 64 12.96 1.33 -18.97
C GLN A 64 12.46 2.17 -17.78
N ILE A 65 13.29 3.06 -17.22
CA ILE A 65 12.93 3.84 -16.04
C ILE A 65 11.71 4.74 -16.34
N ASN A 66 11.68 5.39 -17.51
CA ASN A 66 10.60 6.31 -17.88
C ASN A 66 9.21 5.64 -17.92
N SER A 67 9.13 4.34 -18.19
CA SER A 67 7.85 3.64 -18.16
C SER A 67 7.32 3.34 -16.76
N LEU A 68 8.15 3.46 -15.72
CA LEU A 68 7.72 3.30 -14.33
C LEU A 68 7.27 4.61 -13.68
N PHE A 69 7.45 5.73 -14.37
CA PHE A 69 6.88 7.02 -13.96
C PHE A 69 5.42 7.11 -14.40
N ASP A 70 4.57 6.31 -13.75
CA ASP A 70 3.16 6.17 -14.09
C ASP A 70 2.24 6.09 -12.85
N SER A 71 0.94 5.95 -13.07
CA SER A 71 -0.06 5.86 -12.00
C SER A 71 0.10 4.65 -11.09
N ILE A 72 0.79 3.60 -11.51
CA ILE A 72 1.03 2.43 -10.67
C ILE A 72 2.08 2.75 -9.60
N SER A 73 3.19 3.39 -9.97
CA SER A 73 4.22 3.77 -8.99
C SER A 73 3.77 4.88 -8.04
N TYR A 74 2.93 5.80 -8.52
CA TYR A 74 2.44 6.95 -7.75
C TYR A 74 1.12 6.63 -7.03
N ASP A 75 0.02 6.54 -7.77
CA ASP A 75 -1.33 6.48 -7.23
C ASP A 75 -1.63 5.15 -6.54
N LYS A 76 -1.29 4.01 -7.18
CA LYS A 76 -1.45 2.69 -6.54
C LYS A 76 -0.51 2.56 -5.34
N GLY A 77 0.72 3.06 -5.46
CA GLY A 77 1.68 3.17 -4.36
C GLY A 77 1.10 3.91 -3.14
N ALA A 78 0.54 5.11 -3.35
CA ALA A 78 -0.09 5.90 -2.31
C ALA A 78 -1.31 5.19 -1.69
N ALA A 79 -2.16 4.58 -2.52
CA ALA A 79 -3.35 3.86 -2.08
C ALA A 79 -3.01 2.68 -1.15
N ILE A 80 -1.99 1.88 -1.49
CA ILE A 80 -1.57 0.76 -0.64
C ILE A 80 -0.87 1.22 0.65
N ILE A 81 -0.18 2.37 0.63
CA ILE A 81 0.42 2.98 1.82
C ILE A 81 -0.68 3.47 2.78
N ARG A 82 -1.73 4.11 2.25
CA ARG A 82 -2.90 4.51 3.03
C ARG A 82 -3.62 3.31 3.64
N MET A 83 -3.79 2.24 2.87
CA MET A 83 -4.34 0.98 3.39
C MET A 83 -3.48 0.43 4.53
N LEU A 84 -2.16 0.42 4.37
CA LEU A 84 -1.23 -0.04 5.40
C LEU A 84 -1.27 0.84 6.66
N GLU A 85 -1.41 2.16 6.52
CA GLU A 85 -1.61 3.08 7.64
C GLU A 85 -2.86 2.71 8.44
N ASP A 86 -3.98 2.40 7.77
CA ASP A 86 -5.24 2.00 8.41
C ASP A 86 -5.08 0.65 9.14
N VAL A 87 -4.43 -0.33 8.51
CA VAL A 87 -4.14 -1.66 9.10
C VAL A 87 -3.29 -1.56 10.37
N LEU A 88 -2.23 -0.76 10.33
CA LEU A 88 -1.30 -0.63 11.46
C LEU A 88 -1.81 0.34 12.53
N GLY A 89 -2.67 1.26 12.15
CA GLY A 89 -2.98 2.45 12.92
C GLY A 89 -1.91 3.53 12.78
N ARG A 90 -2.36 4.78 12.68
CA ARG A 90 -1.54 5.98 12.43
C ARG A 90 -0.29 6.08 13.32
N ASP A 91 -0.41 5.83 14.63
CA ASP A 91 0.73 5.96 15.56
C ASP A 91 1.84 4.91 15.28
N VAL A 92 1.47 3.66 15.03
CA VAL A 92 2.41 2.58 14.70
C VAL A 92 3.08 2.87 13.36
N PHE A 93 2.28 3.24 12.36
CA PHE A 93 2.77 3.54 11.02
C PHE A 93 3.84 4.65 11.03
N PHE A 94 3.53 5.82 11.62
CA PHE A 94 4.48 6.95 11.61
C PHE A 94 5.73 6.68 12.46
N LYS A 95 5.63 5.89 13.52
CA LYS A 95 6.81 5.52 14.32
C LYS A 95 7.69 4.50 13.61
N GLY A 96 7.10 3.54 12.90
CA GLY A 96 7.84 2.62 12.04
C GLY A 96 8.50 3.35 10.86
N LEU A 97 7.83 4.34 10.27
CA LEU A 97 8.43 5.23 9.27
C LEU A 97 9.57 6.07 9.85
N THR A 98 9.41 6.59 11.06
CA THR A 98 10.49 7.31 11.77
C THR A 98 11.69 6.40 12.05
N ARG A 99 11.45 5.15 12.44
CA ARG A 99 12.49 4.13 12.63
C ARG A 99 13.25 3.87 11.34
N TYR A 100 12.52 3.64 10.24
CA TYR A 100 13.08 3.46 8.90
C TYR A 100 13.97 4.65 8.49
N LEU A 101 13.43 5.87 8.51
CA LEU A 101 14.16 7.07 8.10
C LEU A 101 15.43 7.28 8.93
N LYS A 102 15.38 7.05 10.25
CA LYS A 102 16.57 7.15 11.12
C LYS A 102 17.61 6.07 10.85
N LYS A 103 17.17 4.82 10.64
CA LYS A 103 18.07 3.68 10.42
C LYS A 103 18.84 3.78 9.11
N TYR A 104 18.20 4.27 8.05
CA TYR A 104 18.79 4.41 6.71
C TYR A 104 19.13 5.86 6.35
N SER A 105 19.23 6.75 7.35
CA SER A 105 19.64 8.14 7.13
C SER A 105 20.99 8.21 6.42
N PHE A 106 21.08 9.06 5.39
CA PHE A 106 22.28 9.26 4.57
C PHE A 106 22.79 7.98 3.86
N SER A 107 21.92 6.99 3.67
CA SER A 107 22.19 5.74 2.95
C SER A 107 21.06 5.43 1.96
N ASN A 108 21.23 4.35 1.20
CA ASN A 108 20.16 3.73 0.43
C ASN A 108 19.36 2.73 1.29
N ALA A 109 18.18 2.37 0.78
CA ALA A 109 17.27 1.40 1.37
C ALA A 109 16.37 0.79 0.27
N GLU A 110 15.91 -0.42 0.51
CA GLU A 110 15.03 -1.20 -0.36
C GLU A 110 13.62 -1.36 0.25
N THR A 111 12.67 -1.88 -0.54
CA THR A 111 11.30 -2.10 -0.09
C THR A 111 11.23 -3.00 1.15
N ASN A 112 12.10 -4.01 1.23
CA ASN A 112 12.15 -4.94 2.35
C ASN A 112 12.60 -4.28 3.66
N ASP A 113 13.45 -3.25 3.60
CA ASP A 113 13.93 -2.52 4.77
C ASP A 113 12.79 -1.76 5.47
N LEU A 114 11.90 -1.18 4.67
CA LEU A 114 10.69 -0.53 5.15
C LEU A 114 9.76 -1.53 5.85
N TRP A 115 9.48 -2.66 5.20
CA TRP A 115 8.64 -3.72 5.78
C TRP A 115 9.20 -4.27 7.08
N GLN A 116 10.52 -4.44 7.16
CA GLN A 116 11.18 -4.84 8.38
C GLN A 116 10.94 -3.82 9.49
N CYS A 117 11.18 -2.53 9.25
CA CYS A 117 11.01 -1.49 10.28
C CYS A 117 9.57 -1.39 10.78
N LEU A 118 8.58 -1.51 9.90
CA LEU A 118 7.16 -1.51 10.27
C LEU A 118 6.76 -2.77 11.05
N THR A 119 7.27 -3.94 10.62
CA THR A 119 7.05 -5.21 11.33
C THR A 119 7.64 -5.19 12.73
N GLU A 120 8.84 -4.62 12.90
CA GLU A 120 9.44 -4.46 14.23
C GLU A 120 8.61 -3.51 15.12
N GLU A 121 8.15 -2.36 14.58
CA GLU A 121 7.37 -1.40 15.38
C GLU A 121 6.02 -1.97 15.85
N ILE A 122 5.31 -2.73 15.01
CA ILE A 122 4.05 -3.37 15.43
C ILE A 122 4.30 -4.49 16.47
N ARG A 123 5.38 -5.26 16.31
CA ARG A 123 5.77 -6.33 17.24
C ARG A 123 6.17 -5.79 18.62
N ASP A 124 6.82 -4.64 18.69
CA ASP A 124 7.20 -4.01 19.95
C ASP A 124 5.99 -3.56 20.78
N ARG A 125 4.83 -3.36 20.13
CA ARG A 125 3.60 -2.85 20.77
C ARG A 125 2.55 -3.92 21.06
N GLN A 126 2.58 -5.03 20.34
CA GLN A 126 1.67 -6.14 20.57
C GLN A 126 2.24 -7.08 21.65
N SER A 127 1.44 -7.36 22.69
CA SER A 127 1.79 -8.38 23.69
C SER A 127 2.00 -9.74 23.01
N LYS A 128 3.15 -10.36 23.27
CA LYS A 128 3.65 -11.62 22.67
C LYS A 128 2.52 -12.61 22.33
N GLY A 129 2.27 -12.86 21.04
CA GLY A 129 1.38 -13.98 20.64
C GLY A 129 0.60 -13.89 19.33
N GLY A 130 0.81 -12.88 18.48
CA GLY A 130 0.07 -12.79 17.21
C GLY A 130 0.37 -11.50 16.47
N GLY A 131 1.59 -11.38 15.96
CA GLY A 131 2.07 -10.21 15.23
C GLY A 131 1.66 -10.23 13.77
N LEU A 132 1.09 -9.13 13.26
CA LEU A 132 0.98 -8.92 11.82
C LEU A 132 2.39 -8.89 11.20
N ASP A 133 2.65 -9.75 10.21
CA ASP A 133 3.86 -9.67 9.39
C ASP A 133 3.60 -8.72 8.22
N VAL A 134 4.11 -7.48 8.34
CA VAL A 134 3.90 -6.43 7.32
C VAL A 134 4.54 -6.83 6.02
N LYS A 135 5.68 -7.54 6.06
CA LYS A 135 6.37 -8.00 4.86
C LYS A 135 5.51 -9.03 4.12
N GLU A 136 5.02 -10.05 4.81
CA GLU A 136 4.17 -11.08 4.20
C GLU A 136 2.95 -10.45 3.52
N MET A 137 2.25 -9.56 4.22
CA MET A 137 1.08 -8.86 3.67
C MET A 137 1.47 -7.99 2.46
N MET A 138 2.43 -7.08 2.62
CA MET A 138 2.72 -6.06 1.60
C MET A 138 3.45 -6.62 0.39
N THR A 139 4.23 -7.69 0.53
CA THR A 139 4.78 -8.42 -0.64
C THR A 139 3.67 -8.91 -1.57
N THR A 140 2.51 -9.33 -1.04
CA THR A 140 1.40 -9.73 -1.91
C THR A 140 0.90 -8.55 -2.77
N TRP A 141 0.83 -7.35 -2.20
CA TRP A 141 0.35 -6.13 -2.87
C TRP A 141 1.37 -5.50 -3.81
N THR A 142 2.67 -5.59 -3.50
CA THR A 142 3.71 -4.93 -4.31
C THR A 142 4.23 -5.80 -5.45
N SER A 143 4.20 -7.13 -5.29
CA SER A 143 4.76 -8.07 -6.28
C SER A 143 3.73 -8.62 -7.27
N GLN A 144 2.45 -8.26 -7.13
CA GLN A 144 1.38 -8.72 -8.02
C GLN A 144 0.73 -7.55 -8.77
N MET A 145 0.42 -7.79 -10.05
CA MET A 145 -0.34 -6.87 -10.89
C MET A 145 -1.82 -6.96 -10.56
N GLY A 146 -2.53 -5.84 -10.66
CA GLY A 146 -3.97 -5.77 -10.38
C GLY A 146 -4.28 -5.62 -8.89
N PHE A 147 -5.58 -5.66 -8.62
CA PHE A 147 -6.18 -5.57 -7.30
C PHE A 147 -7.33 -6.60 -7.16
N PRO A 148 -7.74 -6.94 -5.94
CA PRO A 148 -8.77 -7.94 -5.73
C PRO A 148 -10.17 -7.34 -5.82
N VAL A 149 -11.12 -8.09 -6.35
CA VAL A 149 -12.55 -7.82 -6.21
C VAL A 149 -13.11 -8.72 -5.13
N ILE A 150 -13.75 -8.13 -4.12
CA ILE A 150 -14.35 -8.87 -3.01
C ILE A 150 -15.86 -8.95 -3.25
N ASN A 151 -16.32 -10.13 -3.63
CA ASN A 151 -17.74 -10.44 -3.79
C ASN A 151 -18.31 -10.87 -2.43
N VAL A 152 -19.27 -10.10 -1.92
CA VAL A 152 -19.93 -10.36 -0.63
C VAL A 152 -21.36 -10.82 -0.88
N THR A 153 -21.70 -12.01 -0.38
CA THR A 153 -23.05 -12.58 -0.48
C THR A 153 -23.64 -12.73 0.92
N ARG A 154 -24.83 -12.17 1.11
CA ARG A 154 -25.61 -12.27 2.35
C ARG A 154 -26.68 -13.33 2.19
N ASP A 155 -26.78 -14.24 3.16
CA ASP A 155 -27.87 -15.20 3.18
C ASP A 155 -29.20 -14.49 3.46
N GLN A 156 -30.21 -14.76 2.62
CA GLN A 156 -31.51 -14.09 2.69
C GLN A 156 -32.38 -14.60 3.85
N TYR A 157 -32.15 -15.82 4.30
CA TYR A 157 -32.89 -16.48 5.37
C TYR A 157 -32.16 -16.37 6.72
N GLU A 158 -30.83 -16.27 6.68
CA GLU A 158 -29.98 -16.04 7.85
C GLU A 158 -29.12 -14.78 7.65
N PRO A 159 -29.69 -13.57 7.79
CA PRO A 159 -29.01 -12.30 7.45
C PRO A 159 -27.77 -11.98 8.31
N THR A 160 -27.46 -12.78 9.32
CA THR A 160 -26.21 -12.74 10.09
C THR A 160 -25.06 -13.49 9.42
N ILE A 161 -25.34 -14.38 8.46
CA ILE A 161 -24.32 -15.10 7.69
C ILE A 161 -23.93 -14.26 6.47
N VAL A 162 -22.64 -13.89 6.45
CA VAL A 162 -22.00 -13.19 5.34
C VAL A 162 -20.88 -14.07 4.83
N SER A 163 -20.88 -14.37 3.53
CA SER A 163 -19.79 -15.06 2.85
C SER A 163 -19.07 -14.11 1.90
N TYR A 164 -17.76 -14.26 1.75
CA TYR A 164 -16.97 -13.48 0.80
C TYR A 164 -16.11 -14.37 -0.09
N ARG A 165 -15.90 -13.93 -1.33
CA ARG A 165 -14.96 -14.52 -2.28
C ARG A 165 -14.11 -13.40 -2.86
N THR A 166 -12.80 -13.64 -2.94
CA THR A 166 -11.86 -12.75 -3.62
C THR A 166 -11.61 -13.26 -5.03
N GLU A 167 -11.75 -12.39 -6.01
CA GLU A 167 -11.36 -12.65 -7.39
C GLU A 167 -10.16 -11.76 -7.75
N THR A 168 -9.14 -12.39 -8.29
CA THR A 168 -7.89 -11.76 -8.71
C THR A 168 -7.55 -12.27 -10.10
N PHE A 169 -6.99 -11.43 -10.97
CA PHE A 169 -6.65 -11.84 -12.33
C PHE A 169 -5.48 -12.85 -12.41
N SER A 170 -4.66 -13.00 -11.35
CA SER A 170 -3.44 -13.82 -11.40
C SER A 170 -3.15 -14.68 -10.15
N CYS A 171 -3.34 -14.18 -8.91
CA CYS A 171 -3.09 -14.93 -7.66
C CYS A 171 -3.74 -14.28 -6.41
N SER A 172 -3.88 -15.02 -5.31
CA SER A 172 -4.51 -14.54 -4.07
C SER A 172 -3.75 -13.38 -3.41
N LEU A 173 -4.45 -12.28 -3.15
CA LEU A 173 -3.96 -11.12 -2.38
C LEU A 173 -4.38 -11.23 -0.91
N TRP A 174 -3.54 -10.72 -0.01
CA TRP A 174 -3.94 -10.54 1.38
C TRP A 174 -4.96 -9.40 1.46
N ASN A 175 -6.14 -9.65 2.02
CA ASN A 175 -7.20 -8.65 2.10
C ASN A 175 -7.47 -8.28 3.56
N THR A 176 -7.44 -6.99 3.87
CA THR A 176 -8.01 -6.48 5.13
C THR A 176 -9.41 -5.98 4.84
N ILE A 177 -10.41 -6.57 5.46
CA ILE A 177 -11.83 -6.22 5.28
C ILE A 177 -12.35 -5.71 6.61
N SER A 178 -12.90 -4.50 6.63
CA SER A 178 -13.69 -3.99 7.75
C SER A 178 -15.14 -3.87 7.32
N PHE A 179 -16.06 -4.48 8.07
CA PHE A 179 -17.49 -4.26 7.93
C PHE A 179 -17.91 -3.25 9.01
N ARG A 180 -18.66 -2.21 8.61
CA ARG A 180 -19.32 -1.26 9.52
C ARG A 180 -20.82 -1.43 9.46
#